data_AF-A0A536D0T2-F1
#
_entry.id   AF-A0A536D0T2-F1
#
_cell.length_a   1.000
_cell.length_b   1.000
_cell.length_c   1.000
_cell.angle_alpha   90.00
_cell.angle_beta   90.00
_cell.angle_gamma   90.00
#
_symmetry.space_group_name_H-M   'P 1'
#
loop_
_entity.id
_entity.type
_entity.pdbx_description
1 polymer ?
#
loop_
_entity_poly.entity_id
_entity_poly.type
_entity_poly.pdbx_seq_one_letter_code
_entity_poly.pdbx_strand_id
1 'polypeptide(L)'
;MRRIVVFAGALFLSLALVPAIALAGDDNGTQQIGPFDSTSTDNGSCSQPWAIDMFQRLFKVHDNGDGTFAVREEFREGRFVTSGPVSPGACETQGQHGSTVAAGAQGHFQGFLEGTVTSATFSPDACTQATCSTLAGFLTTTFGAGGATFTCNTGTGKCTFNFEYNSPDQSLRYHHWTDRGGYTQAQDGTFVYDEVFSGDIANE
;
A
#
# COMPACT_ATOMS: atom_id res chain seq x y z
N MET A 1 27.60 -45.73 29.88
CA MET A 1 27.96 -44.98 28.65
C MET A 1 26.77 -45.13 27.72
N ARG A 2 26.07 -44.12 27.20
CA ARG A 2 26.44 -42.76 26.78
C ARG A 2 25.12 -41.95 26.73
N ARG A 3 25.06 -40.79 27.38
CA ARG A 3 23.94 -39.84 27.29
C ARG A 3 24.02 -39.16 25.91
N ILE A 4 22.96 -39.20 25.12
CA ILE A 4 22.87 -38.45 23.85
C ILE A 4 22.09 -37.16 24.16
N VAL A 5 22.83 -36.05 24.22
CA VAL A 5 22.29 -34.70 24.27
C VAL A 5 22.09 -34.27 22.82
N VAL A 6 20.85 -33.99 22.42
CA VAL A 6 20.54 -33.38 21.13
C VAL A 6 20.61 -31.86 21.32
N PHE A 7 21.67 -31.24 20.81
CA PHE A 7 21.75 -29.79 20.68
C PHE A 7 20.87 -29.38 19.49
N ALA A 8 19.78 -28.67 19.76
CA ALA A 8 19.03 -27.93 18.76
C ALA A 8 19.89 -26.74 18.30
N GLY A 9 20.52 -26.88 17.14
CA GLY A 9 21.17 -25.76 16.45
C GLY A 9 20.11 -24.89 15.80
N ALA A 10 19.87 -23.70 16.35
CA ALA A 10 19.09 -22.67 15.69
C ALA A 10 19.80 -22.23 14.41
N LEU A 11 19.21 -22.57 13.25
CA LEU A 11 19.68 -22.13 11.95
C LEU A 11 19.21 -20.67 11.76
N PHE A 12 20.06 -19.71 12.11
CA PHE A 12 19.84 -18.31 11.74
C PHE A 12 20.08 -18.18 10.24
N LEU A 13 19.00 -18.20 9.45
CA LEU A 13 19.03 -17.84 8.05
C LEU A 13 19.24 -16.32 7.97
N SER A 14 20.49 -15.89 7.78
CA SER A 14 20.82 -14.49 7.54
C SER A 14 20.37 -14.12 6.13
N LEU A 15 19.30 -13.36 6.03
CA LEU A 15 18.88 -12.72 4.79
C LEU A 15 19.91 -11.63 4.47
N ALA A 16 20.83 -11.93 3.55
CA ALA A 16 21.74 -10.91 3.02
C ALA A 16 20.91 -9.89 2.23
N LEU A 17 20.78 -8.67 2.74
CA LEU A 17 20.22 -7.55 1.97
C LEU A 17 21.16 -7.26 0.79
N VAL A 18 20.76 -7.67 -0.39
CA VAL A 18 21.37 -7.18 -1.64
C VAL A 18 20.80 -5.77 -1.87
N PRO A 19 21.62 -4.72 -1.99
CA PRO A 19 21.11 -3.41 -2.31
C PRO A 19 20.52 -3.46 -3.72
N ALA A 20 19.20 -3.40 -3.83
CA ALA A 20 18.51 -3.23 -5.10
C ALA A 20 18.78 -1.81 -5.60
N ILE A 21 19.53 -1.69 -6.69
CA ILE A 21 19.62 -0.45 -7.46
C ILE A 21 18.31 -0.36 -8.25
N ALA A 22 17.46 0.61 -7.94
CA ALA A 22 16.27 0.90 -8.73
C ALA A 22 16.71 1.48 -10.08
N LEU A 23 16.21 0.92 -11.18
CA LEU A 23 16.41 1.46 -12.52
C LEU A 23 15.23 2.36 -12.86
N ALA A 24 15.50 3.63 -13.15
CA ALA A 24 14.52 4.49 -13.81
C ALA A 24 14.34 4.03 -15.26
N GLY A 25 13.17 3.48 -15.60
CA GLY A 25 12.78 3.15 -16.97
C GLY A 25 11.88 4.23 -17.55
N ASP A 26 12.12 4.66 -18.79
CA ASP A 26 11.26 5.60 -19.52
C ASP A 26 10.37 4.83 -20.51
N ASP A 27 9.07 4.79 -20.23
CA ASP A 27 8.04 4.35 -21.18
C ASP A 27 7.19 5.57 -21.58
N ASN A 28 7.44 6.08 -22.78
CA ASN A 28 6.62 7.12 -23.41
C ASN A 28 6.42 8.38 -22.54
N GLY A 29 7.49 8.86 -21.88
CA GLY A 29 7.46 10.05 -21.02
C GLY A 29 6.92 9.79 -19.61
N THR A 30 6.75 8.52 -19.22
CA THR A 30 6.45 8.11 -17.84
C THR A 30 7.66 7.38 -17.26
N GLN A 31 8.16 7.88 -16.14
CA GLN A 31 9.27 7.27 -15.42
C GLN A 31 8.77 6.27 -14.39
N GLN A 32 9.35 5.07 -14.39
CA GLN A 32 9.11 4.05 -13.38
C GLN A 32 10.22 4.06 -12.34
N ILE A 33 9.89 4.18 -11.06
CA ILE A 33 10.84 4.30 -9.95
C ILE A 33 10.50 3.19 -8.93
N GLY A 34 11.43 2.25 -8.74
CA GLY A 34 11.24 1.05 -7.93
C GLY A 34 11.41 -0.23 -8.76
N PRO A 35 10.93 -1.40 -8.28
CA PRO A 35 10.14 -1.58 -7.07
C PRO A 35 10.94 -1.42 -5.76
N PHE A 36 10.26 -1.06 -4.67
CA PHE A 36 10.80 -1.03 -3.31
C PHE A 36 9.99 -1.94 -2.38
N ASP A 37 10.66 -2.87 -1.70
CA ASP A 37 10.01 -3.74 -0.72
C ASP A 37 9.50 -2.89 0.45
N SER A 38 8.25 -3.13 0.86
CA SER A 38 7.54 -2.31 1.82
C SER A 38 6.69 -3.18 2.75
N THR A 39 6.50 -2.68 3.98
CA THR A 39 5.59 -3.27 4.94
C THR A 39 4.75 -2.17 5.60
N SER A 40 3.48 -2.43 5.86
CA SER A 40 2.60 -1.51 6.60
C SER A 40 1.63 -2.26 7.50
N THR A 41 1.25 -1.62 8.60
CA THR A 41 0.02 -1.98 9.30
C THR A 41 -1.16 -1.48 8.48
N ASP A 42 -2.11 -2.36 8.19
CA ASP A 42 -3.33 -2.02 7.49
C ASP A 42 -4.50 -1.89 8.45
N ASN A 43 -5.32 -0.86 8.24
CA ASN A 43 -6.46 -0.52 9.05
C ASN A 43 -7.74 -0.77 8.26
N GLY A 44 -8.73 -1.39 8.88
CA GLY A 44 -10.02 -1.60 8.26
C GLY A 44 -10.91 -0.35 8.29
N SER A 45 -12.15 -0.52 7.85
CA SER A 45 -13.27 0.44 7.95
C SER A 45 -13.44 1.05 9.35
N CYS A 46 -13.00 0.37 10.42
CA CYS A 46 -13.03 0.86 11.79
C CYS A 46 -11.82 1.72 12.21
N SER A 47 -10.90 2.04 11.30
CA SER A 47 -9.61 2.68 11.64
C SER A 47 -8.81 1.91 12.70
N GLN A 48 -8.99 0.58 12.76
CA GLN A 48 -8.26 -0.32 13.65
C GLN A 48 -7.41 -1.27 12.82
N PRO A 49 -6.18 -1.60 13.28
CA PRO A 49 -5.33 -2.58 12.62
C PRO A 49 -6.02 -3.94 12.48
N TRP A 50 -6.03 -4.50 11.28
CA TRP A 50 -6.56 -5.84 11.01
C TRP A 50 -5.51 -6.77 10.39
N ALA A 51 -4.49 -6.21 9.71
CA ALA A 51 -3.43 -6.98 9.07
C ALA A 51 -2.07 -6.25 9.06
N ILE A 52 -1.03 -7.03 8.79
CA ILE A 52 0.28 -6.55 8.36
C ILE A 52 0.45 -6.90 6.88
N ASP A 53 0.67 -5.88 6.07
CA ASP A 53 0.89 -5.98 4.64
C ASP A 53 2.38 -6.02 4.31
N MET A 54 2.73 -6.82 3.32
CA MET A 54 4.05 -6.92 2.71
C MET A 54 3.90 -6.87 1.19
N PHE A 55 4.59 -5.94 0.53
CA PHE A 55 4.37 -5.65 -0.89
C PHE A 55 5.56 -4.91 -1.50
N GLN A 56 5.49 -4.70 -2.81
CA GLN A 56 6.42 -3.87 -3.56
C GLN A 56 5.74 -2.59 -4.01
N ARG A 57 6.32 -1.43 -3.66
CA ARG A 57 5.90 -0.13 -4.22
C ARG A 57 6.61 0.11 -5.54
N LEU A 58 5.84 0.36 -6.59
CA LEU A 58 6.34 0.89 -7.85
C LEU A 58 5.69 2.24 -8.10
N PHE A 59 6.50 3.29 -8.24
CA PHE A 59 5.99 4.60 -8.61
C PHE A 59 6.10 4.80 -10.11
N LYS A 60 5.05 5.36 -10.71
CA LYS A 60 5.01 5.85 -12.08
C LYS A 60 4.78 7.34 -12.03
N VAL A 61 5.69 8.10 -12.63
CA VAL A 61 5.64 9.56 -12.66
C VAL A 61 5.60 10.04 -14.10
N HIS A 62 4.57 10.81 -14.44
CA HIS A 62 4.47 11.51 -15.70
C HIS A 62 4.61 13.01 -15.46
N ASP A 63 5.56 13.65 -16.13
CA ASP A 63 5.73 15.11 -16.12
C ASP A 63 4.75 15.72 -17.14
N ASN A 64 3.84 16.57 -16.67
CA ASN A 64 2.85 17.22 -17.52
C ASN A 64 3.42 18.41 -18.30
N GLY A 65 4.67 18.82 -18.03
CA GLY A 65 5.35 19.93 -18.70
C GLY A 65 4.95 21.32 -18.21
N ASP A 66 4.14 21.41 -17.15
CA ASP A 66 3.62 22.65 -16.57
C ASP A 66 4.02 22.86 -15.09
N GLY A 67 4.95 22.03 -14.59
CA GLY A 67 5.36 22.01 -13.18
C GLY A 67 4.48 21.12 -12.30
N THR A 68 3.56 20.36 -12.90
CA THR A 68 2.80 19.31 -12.22
C THR A 68 3.21 17.92 -12.72
N PHE A 69 3.09 16.93 -11.84
CA PHE A 69 3.45 15.54 -12.10
C PHE A 69 2.28 14.65 -11.72
N ALA A 70 1.80 13.82 -12.65
CA ALA A 70 0.90 12.73 -12.29
C ALA A 70 1.73 11.62 -11.65
N VAL A 71 1.38 11.25 -10.42
CA VAL A 71 2.08 10.23 -9.63
C VAL A 71 1.09 9.10 -9.34
N ARG A 72 1.46 7.90 -9.79
CA ARG A 72 0.76 6.67 -9.47
C ARG A 72 1.68 5.74 -8.70
N GLU A 73 1.26 5.36 -7.51
CA GLU A 73 1.88 4.32 -6.72
C GLU A 73 1.12 3.02 -6.94
N GLU A 74 1.82 1.95 -7.32
CA GLU A 74 1.27 0.61 -7.46
C GLU A 74 1.81 -0.30 -6.36
N PHE A 75 0.90 -1.05 -5.74
CA PHE A 75 1.17 -2.02 -4.68
C PHE A 75 1.16 -3.40 -5.32
N ARG A 76 2.35 -3.93 -5.59
CA ARG A 76 2.55 -5.17 -6.34
C ARG A 76 2.99 -6.30 -5.43
N GLU A 77 2.72 -7.53 -5.87
CA GLU A 77 3.09 -8.76 -5.15
C GLU A 77 2.62 -8.75 -3.68
N GLY A 78 1.49 -8.10 -3.41
CA GLY A 78 0.99 -7.88 -2.06
C GLY A 78 0.62 -9.20 -1.39
N ARG A 79 1.03 -9.32 -0.13
CA ARG A 79 0.62 -10.35 0.81
C ARG A 79 0.22 -9.69 2.11
N PHE A 80 -0.72 -10.30 2.82
CA PHE A 80 -1.09 -9.85 4.15
C PHE A 80 -1.15 -11.01 5.12
N VAL A 81 -0.96 -10.71 6.40
CA VAL A 81 -1.23 -11.61 7.51
C VAL A 81 -2.15 -10.90 8.49
N THR A 82 -3.30 -11.50 8.81
CA THR A 82 -4.25 -10.90 9.76
C THR A 82 -3.63 -10.83 11.16
N SER A 83 -3.82 -9.71 11.84
CA SER A 83 -3.48 -9.55 13.25
C SER A 83 -4.68 -9.83 14.15
N GLY A 84 -5.90 -9.61 13.65
CA GLY A 84 -7.14 -9.68 14.43
C GLY A 84 -7.16 -8.71 15.64
N PRO A 85 -8.24 -8.74 16.45
CA PRO A 85 -9.44 -9.53 16.26
C PRO A 85 -10.47 -8.88 15.33
N VAL A 86 -10.32 -7.62 14.92
CA VAL A 86 -11.32 -6.89 14.12
C VAL A 86 -11.11 -7.19 12.64
N SER A 87 -12.19 -7.54 11.91
CA SER A 87 -12.14 -7.74 10.45
C SER A 87 -12.07 -6.41 9.70
N PRO A 88 -11.54 -6.36 8.46
CA PRO A 88 -11.41 -5.10 7.73
C PRO A 88 -12.75 -4.43 7.41
N GLY A 89 -13.81 -5.20 7.21
CA GLY A 89 -15.18 -4.71 6.97
C GLY A 89 -16.03 -4.52 8.22
N ALA A 90 -15.47 -4.60 9.43
CA ALA A 90 -16.27 -4.67 10.67
C ALA A 90 -17.18 -3.46 10.96
N CYS A 91 -16.90 -2.29 10.40
CA CYS A 91 -17.71 -1.09 10.59
C CYS A 91 -18.70 -0.84 9.45
N GLU A 92 -18.72 -1.72 8.45
CA GLU A 92 -19.73 -1.67 7.40
C GLU A 92 -21.11 -1.98 7.97
N THR A 93 -22.12 -1.35 7.36
CA THR A 93 -23.53 -1.53 7.76
C THR A 93 -24.36 -2.15 6.64
N GLN A 94 -23.76 -2.37 5.48
CA GLN A 94 -24.39 -2.89 4.28
C GLN A 94 -23.48 -3.91 3.59
N GLY A 95 -24.07 -4.82 2.82
CA GLY A 95 -23.32 -5.82 2.07
C GLY A 95 -22.92 -7.04 2.89
N GLN A 96 -22.02 -7.84 2.33
CA GLN A 96 -21.48 -9.05 2.97
C GLN A 96 -20.29 -8.65 3.84
N HIS A 97 -20.49 -8.62 5.15
CA HIS A 97 -19.41 -8.34 6.08
C HIS A 97 -19.56 -9.16 7.38
N GLY A 98 -18.43 -9.31 8.07
CA GLY A 98 -18.34 -9.88 9.39
C GLY A 98 -17.99 -8.81 10.44
N SER A 99 -17.39 -9.26 11.53
CA SER A 99 -16.92 -8.39 12.60
C SER A 99 -15.55 -8.75 13.13
N THR A 100 -15.19 -10.03 13.06
CA THR A 100 -13.93 -10.52 13.57
C THR A 100 -13.17 -11.37 12.58
N VAL A 101 -11.85 -11.35 12.75
CA VAL A 101 -10.92 -12.20 12.03
C VAL A 101 -9.85 -12.70 12.99
N ALA A 102 -9.59 -13.99 12.96
CA ALA A 102 -8.53 -14.62 13.71
C ALA A 102 -7.17 -14.18 13.16
N ALA A 103 -6.17 -14.08 14.05
CA ALA A 103 -4.80 -13.80 13.65
C ALA A 103 -4.21 -14.96 12.83
N GLY A 104 -3.36 -14.62 11.85
CA GLY A 104 -2.56 -15.59 11.10
C GLY A 104 -3.19 -16.10 9.79
N ALA A 105 -4.40 -15.65 9.43
CA ALA A 105 -4.92 -15.88 8.09
C ALA A 105 -4.08 -15.09 7.08
N GLN A 106 -3.72 -15.74 5.97
CA GLN A 106 -2.84 -15.17 4.95
C GLN A 106 -3.60 -14.92 3.66
N GLY A 107 -3.22 -13.89 2.92
CA GLY A 107 -3.80 -13.67 1.60
C GLY A 107 -2.92 -12.82 0.70
N HIS A 108 -3.51 -12.41 -0.40
CA HIS A 108 -2.90 -11.54 -1.39
C HIS A 108 -3.69 -10.26 -1.52
N PHE A 109 -2.99 -9.19 -1.90
CA PHE A 109 -3.65 -7.97 -2.30
C PHE A 109 -2.91 -7.29 -3.44
N GLN A 110 -3.63 -6.43 -4.13
CA GLN A 110 -3.08 -5.50 -5.10
C GLN A 110 -3.81 -4.19 -4.98
N GLY A 111 -3.17 -3.11 -5.41
CA GLY A 111 -3.86 -1.84 -5.43
C GLY A 111 -3.02 -0.72 -6.01
N PHE A 112 -3.60 0.47 -5.97
CA PHE A 112 -2.92 1.68 -6.37
C PHE A 112 -3.42 2.89 -5.61
N LEU A 113 -2.60 3.93 -5.62
CA LEU A 113 -2.92 5.29 -5.23
C LEU A 113 -2.44 6.23 -6.35
N GLU A 114 -3.27 7.19 -6.75
CA GLU A 114 -2.95 8.10 -7.84
C GLU A 114 -3.37 9.53 -7.51
N GLY A 115 -2.47 10.48 -7.75
CA GLY A 115 -2.69 11.90 -7.53
C GLY A 115 -1.70 12.76 -8.31
N THR A 116 -1.66 14.04 -7.98
CA THR A 116 -0.78 15.02 -8.64
C THR A 116 0.14 15.68 -7.61
N VAL A 117 1.39 15.93 -8.00
CA VAL A 117 2.34 16.75 -7.26
C VAL A 117 2.63 18.02 -8.06
N THR A 118 2.66 19.17 -7.40
CA THR A 118 3.19 20.41 -7.97
C THR A 118 4.59 20.65 -7.41
N SER A 119 5.60 20.70 -8.27
CA SER A 119 6.99 20.89 -7.84
C SER A 119 7.85 21.52 -8.93
N ALA A 120 8.84 22.31 -8.51
CA ALA A 120 9.95 22.73 -9.37
C ALA A 120 11.12 21.73 -9.34
N THR A 121 11.04 20.71 -8.50
CA THR A 121 12.07 19.68 -8.32
C THR A 121 11.52 18.33 -8.75
N PHE A 122 12.31 17.63 -9.57
CA PHE A 122 12.05 16.25 -9.94
C PHE A 122 13.38 15.50 -10.06
N SER A 123 13.63 14.60 -9.11
CA SER A 123 14.89 13.86 -8.94
C SER A 123 14.62 12.35 -8.91
N PRO A 124 14.19 11.74 -10.04
CA PRO A 124 13.77 10.34 -10.09
C PRO A 124 14.87 9.34 -9.70
N ASP A 125 16.12 9.68 -9.99
CA ASP A 125 17.29 8.83 -9.70
C ASP A 125 17.75 8.89 -8.22
N ALA A 126 17.15 9.76 -7.40
CA ALA A 126 17.52 9.90 -5.99
C ALA A 126 16.93 8.79 -5.10
N CYS A 127 16.00 8.00 -5.63
CA CYS A 127 15.31 6.98 -4.87
C CYS A 127 16.14 5.71 -4.64
N THR A 128 16.06 5.20 -3.43
CA THR A 128 16.65 3.93 -3.02
C THR A 128 15.68 3.16 -2.14
N GLN A 129 15.95 1.88 -1.89
CA GLN A 129 15.20 1.06 -0.94
C GLN A 129 15.10 1.71 0.46
N ALA A 130 16.12 2.47 0.89
CA ALA A 130 16.12 3.11 2.21
C ALA A 130 15.33 4.42 2.26
N THR A 131 15.14 5.09 1.12
CA THR A 131 14.52 6.42 1.06
C THR A 131 13.11 6.40 0.51
N CYS A 132 12.79 5.48 -0.41
CA CYS A 132 11.52 5.47 -1.16
C CYS A 132 10.64 4.23 -0.88
N SER A 133 10.92 3.45 0.16
CA SER A 133 10.02 2.37 0.63
C SER A 133 8.73 2.86 1.32
N THR A 134 8.53 4.18 1.42
CA THR A 134 7.30 4.80 1.88
C THR A 134 6.87 5.88 0.90
N LEU A 135 5.57 6.13 0.78
CA LEU A 135 5.05 7.23 -0.04
C LEU A 135 5.64 8.58 0.39
N ALA A 136 5.68 8.87 1.69
CA ALA A 136 6.24 10.12 2.20
C ALA A 136 7.74 10.27 1.88
N GLY A 137 8.51 9.18 2.00
CA GLY A 137 9.92 9.15 1.64
C GLY A 137 10.14 9.34 0.14
N PHE A 138 9.33 8.70 -0.70
CA PHE A 138 9.32 8.89 -2.15
C PHE A 138 9.01 10.34 -2.54
N LEU A 139 7.93 10.91 -2.02
CA LEU A 139 7.51 12.29 -2.31
C LEU A 139 8.59 13.30 -1.91
N THR A 140 9.19 13.13 -0.73
CA THR A 140 10.26 14.01 -0.23
C THR A 140 11.53 13.87 -1.06
N THR A 141 11.94 12.64 -1.37
CA THR A 141 13.19 12.36 -2.09
C THR A 141 13.12 12.82 -3.55
N THR A 142 11.98 12.59 -4.20
CA THR A 142 11.81 12.83 -5.63
C THR A 142 11.43 14.28 -5.92
N PHE A 143 10.57 14.89 -5.09
CA PHE A 143 10.01 16.23 -5.35
C PHE A 143 10.44 17.30 -4.34
N GLY A 144 11.26 16.97 -3.34
CA GLY A 144 11.66 17.90 -2.29
C GLY A 144 10.45 18.45 -1.52
N ALA A 145 10.45 19.76 -1.24
CA ALA A 145 9.33 20.43 -0.57
C ALA A 145 8.01 20.35 -1.37
N GLY A 146 8.08 20.20 -2.70
CA GLY A 146 6.90 20.05 -3.55
C GLY A 146 6.11 18.78 -3.26
N GLY A 147 6.73 17.74 -2.69
CA GLY A 147 6.05 16.51 -2.29
C GLY A 147 4.90 16.73 -1.31
N ALA A 148 4.92 17.82 -0.52
CA ALA A 148 3.84 18.19 0.38
C ALA A 148 2.55 18.63 -0.34
N THR A 149 2.60 18.87 -1.65
CA THR A 149 1.43 19.25 -2.47
C THR A 149 0.67 18.06 -3.04
N PHE A 150 1.11 16.83 -2.76
CA PHE A 150 0.48 15.63 -3.31
C PHE A 150 -1.02 15.60 -2.98
N THR A 151 -1.86 15.56 -4.01
CA THR A 151 -3.31 15.78 -3.87
C THR A 151 -4.01 14.79 -2.95
N CYS A 152 -3.50 13.56 -2.83
CA CYS A 152 -4.02 12.56 -1.90
C CYS A 152 -3.77 12.90 -0.43
N ASN A 153 -2.77 13.73 -0.12
CA ASN A 153 -2.48 14.17 1.25
C ASN A 153 -3.19 15.48 1.59
N THR A 154 -3.44 16.33 0.60
CA THR A 154 -3.95 17.69 0.81
C THR A 154 -5.46 17.80 0.61
N GLY A 155 -6.07 16.90 -0.16
CA GLY A 155 -7.47 17.01 -0.58
C GLY A 155 -7.76 18.21 -1.49
N THR A 156 -6.72 18.84 -2.05
CA THR A 156 -6.87 20.05 -2.90
C THR A 156 -7.02 19.75 -4.39
N GLY A 157 -7.07 18.47 -4.75
CA GLY A 157 -7.18 18.03 -6.13
C GLY A 157 -7.66 16.58 -6.19
N LYS A 158 -7.83 16.07 -7.42
CA LYS A 158 -8.26 14.69 -7.60
C LYS A 158 -7.23 13.74 -7.01
N CYS A 159 -7.72 12.75 -6.27
CA CYS A 159 -6.97 11.59 -5.84
C CYS A 159 -7.85 10.35 -6.03
N THR A 160 -7.26 9.22 -6.40
CA THR A 160 -8.00 7.96 -6.52
C THR A 160 -7.15 6.80 -6.03
N PHE A 161 -7.76 5.91 -5.26
CA PHE A 161 -7.15 4.66 -4.86
C PHE A 161 -8.14 3.50 -5.00
N ASN A 162 -7.60 2.29 -5.09
CA ASN A 162 -8.36 1.05 -5.09
C ASN A 162 -7.44 -0.08 -4.63
N PHE A 163 -7.86 -0.79 -3.61
CA PHE A 163 -7.21 -1.96 -3.05
C PHE A 163 -8.18 -3.13 -3.04
N GLU A 164 -7.63 -4.29 -3.39
CA GLU A 164 -8.38 -5.53 -3.45
C GLU A 164 -7.62 -6.61 -2.70
N TYR A 165 -8.25 -7.14 -1.65
CA TYR A 165 -7.72 -8.17 -0.77
C TYR A 165 -8.47 -9.49 -1.00
N ASN A 166 -7.73 -10.59 -1.09
CA ASN A 166 -8.26 -11.93 -1.26
C ASN A 166 -7.54 -12.91 -0.34
N SER A 167 -8.29 -13.77 0.35
CA SER A 167 -7.76 -14.89 1.12
C SER A 167 -8.31 -16.22 0.60
N PRO A 168 -7.51 -17.30 0.53
CA PRO A 168 -8.07 -18.64 0.36
C PRO A 168 -8.93 -19.04 1.56
N ASP A 169 -9.61 -20.18 1.43
CA ASP A 169 -10.35 -20.77 2.53
C ASP A 169 -9.41 -21.28 3.63
N GLN A 170 -9.43 -20.54 4.74
CA GLN A 170 -8.67 -20.81 5.98
C GLN A 170 -9.63 -20.78 7.18
N SER A 171 -10.83 -21.36 7.03
CA SER A 171 -11.93 -21.23 8.00
C SER A 171 -12.49 -19.81 8.11
N LEU A 172 -12.33 -19.02 7.06
CA LEU A 172 -12.99 -17.73 6.91
C LEU A 172 -14.38 -17.96 6.30
N ARG A 173 -15.33 -17.08 6.60
CA ARG A 173 -16.63 -17.02 5.92
C ARG A 173 -16.60 -16.04 4.75
N TYR A 174 -15.89 -14.93 4.93
CA TYR A 174 -15.68 -13.92 3.90
C TYR A 174 -14.20 -13.87 3.53
N HIS A 175 -13.93 -13.80 2.23
CA HIS A 175 -12.62 -14.06 1.64
C HIS A 175 -12.15 -12.96 0.70
N HIS A 176 -12.95 -11.91 0.55
CA HIS A 176 -12.70 -10.82 -0.39
C HIS A 176 -13.15 -9.51 0.23
N TRP A 177 -12.26 -8.54 0.25
CA TRP A 177 -12.53 -7.20 0.71
C TRP A 177 -11.92 -6.19 -0.26
N THR A 178 -12.64 -5.10 -0.51
CA THR A 178 -12.15 -3.98 -1.30
C THR A 178 -12.27 -2.69 -0.52
N ASP A 179 -11.26 -1.86 -0.66
CA ASP A 179 -11.24 -0.49 -0.18
C ASP A 179 -10.86 0.43 -1.35
N ARG A 180 -11.75 1.35 -1.71
CA ARG A 180 -11.56 2.24 -2.85
C ARG A 180 -12.16 3.60 -2.60
N GLY A 181 -11.54 4.62 -3.17
CA GLY A 181 -12.01 5.97 -2.95
C GLY A 181 -11.03 7.03 -3.38
N GLY A 182 -11.09 8.15 -2.69
CA GLY A 182 -10.19 9.29 -2.82
C GLY A 182 -10.93 10.61 -2.83
N TYR A 183 -10.25 11.64 -3.35
CA TYR A 183 -10.83 12.97 -3.47
C TYR A 183 -11.42 13.15 -4.87
N THR A 184 -12.74 13.38 -4.92
CA THR A 184 -13.47 13.65 -6.16
C THR A 184 -14.02 15.07 -6.16
N GLN A 185 -14.19 15.67 -7.35
CA GLN A 185 -14.71 17.02 -7.47
C GLN A 185 -16.24 17.01 -7.42
N ALA A 186 -16.82 17.70 -6.45
CA ALA A 186 -18.25 17.97 -6.37
C ALA A 186 -18.69 19.03 -7.40
N GLN A 187 -20.00 19.17 -7.59
CA GLN A 187 -20.57 20.09 -8.58
C GLN A 187 -20.22 21.57 -8.35
N ASP A 188 -19.94 21.94 -7.10
CA ASP A 188 -19.53 23.29 -6.71
C ASP A 188 -18.01 23.55 -6.86
N GLY A 189 -17.27 22.56 -7.39
CA GLY A 189 -15.83 22.63 -7.60
C GLY A 189 -14.99 22.24 -6.39
N THR A 190 -15.60 21.99 -5.22
CA THR A 190 -14.89 21.49 -4.04
C THR A 190 -14.46 20.04 -4.21
N PHE A 191 -13.40 19.63 -3.50
CA PHE A 191 -12.98 18.23 -3.47
C PHE A 191 -13.48 17.58 -2.19
N VAL A 192 -14.20 16.47 -2.33
CA VAL A 192 -14.79 15.72 -1.24
C VAL A 192 -14.14 14.34 -1.18
N TYR A 193 -13.80 13.90 0.03
CA TYR A 193 -13.33 12.55 0.26
C TYR A 193 -14.52 11.60 0.20
N ASP A 194 -14.42 10.60 -0.67
CA ASP A 194 -15.39 9.53 -0.82
C ASP A 194 -14.65 8.19 -0.81
N GLU A 195 -15.07 7.30 0.09
CA GLU A 195 -14.44 6.00 0.33
C GLU A 195 -15.53 4.96 0.49
N VAL A 196 -15.32 3.82 -0.15
CA VAL A 196 -16.30 2.74 -0.26
C VAL A 196 -15.60 1.43 0.04
N PHE A 197 -16.06 0.79 1.10
CA PHE A 197 -15.68 -0.56 1.44
C PHE A 197 -16.69 -1.56 0.89
N SER A 198 -16.24 -2.77 0.56
CA SER A 198 -17.13 -3.85 0.14
C SER A 198 -16.53 -5.22 0.46
N GLY A 199 -17.37 -6.16 0.85
CA GLY A 199 -16.92 -7.49 1.27
C GLY A 199 -16.29 -7.47 2.67
N ASP A 200 -15.56 -8.54 3.00
CA ASP A 200 -14.77 -8.66 4.23
C ASP A 200 -13.76 -9.83 4.14
N ILE A 201 -12.79 -9.84 5.05
CA ILE A 201 -11.95 -10.98 5.41
C ILE A 201 -12.28 -11.34 6.86
N ALA A 202 -13.22 -12.25 7.08
CA ALA A 202 -13.78 -12.50 8.41
C ALA A 202 -14.15 -13.97 8.66
N ASN A 203 -14.21 -14.36 9.94
CA ASN A 203 -14.60 -15.71 10.34
C ASN A 203 -16.13 -15.94 10.43
N GLU A 204 -16.94 -14.88 10.48
CA GLU A 204 -18.41 -14.96 10.64
C GLU A 204 -19.18 -13.88 9.90
#